data_AF-A0A554IBA7-F1
#
_entry.id   AF-A0A554IBA7-F1
#
_cell.length_a   1.000
_cell.length_b   1.000
_cell.length_c   1.000
_cell.angle_alpha   90.00
_cell.angle_beta   90.00
_cell.angle_gamma   90.00
#
_symmetry.space_group_name_H-M   'P 1'
#
loop_
_entity.id
_entity.type
_entity.pdbx_description
1 polymer ?
#
loop_
_entity_poly.entity_id
_entity_poly.type
_entity_poly.pdbx_seq_one_letter_code
_entity_poly.pdbx_strand_id
1 'polypeptide(L)' 'MEKRNQTKKITDEEIRRLVIERLRTFPTGKRLSVGQEGTFTKEELVSAVEKKDSLGKKITEIQLEYLRALGKGKILDE' A
#
# COMPACT_ATOMS: atom_id res chain seq x y z
N MET A 1 -16.13 -31.31 -12.62
CA MET A 1 -15.48 -30.93 -11.35
C MET A 1 -15.40 -29.40 -11.29
N GLU A 2 -16.44 -28.72 -10.83
CA GLU A 2 -16.41 -27.27 -10.60
C GLU A 2 -16.10 -27.01 -9.12
N LYS A 3 -14.83 -26.75 -8.76
CA LYS A 3 -14.54 -26.10 -7.49
C LYS A 3 -14.82 -24.61 -7.67
N ARG A 4 -16.08 -24.20 -7.49
CA ARG A 4 -16.46 -22.78 -7.43
C ARG A 4 -15.69 -22.11 -6.29
N ASN A 5 -15.00 -21.02 -6.65
CA ASN A 5 -14.17 -20.18 -5.80
C ASN A 5 -14.77 -19.97 -4.40
N GLN A 6 -14.08 -20.47 -3.37
CA GLN A 6 -14.18 -19.87 -2.05
C GLN A 6 -13.50 -18.50 -2.15
N THR A 7 -14.28 -17.41 -2.09
CA THR A 7 -13.75 -16.06 -2.00
C THR A 7 -13.00 -15.93 -0.69
N LYS A 8 -11.71 -16.26 -0.69
CA LYS A 8 -10.85 -16.16 0.49
C LYS A 8 -10.85 -14.71 0.93
N LYS A 9 -11.37 -14.43 2.12
CA LYS A 9 -11.46 -13.07 2.66
C LYS A 9 -10.04 -12.56 2.90
N ILE A 10 -9.63 -11.53 2.16
CA ILE A 10 -8.32 -10.90 2.34
C ILE A 10 -8.29 -10.25 3.72
N THR A 11 -7.27 -10.57 4.51
CA THR A 11 -7.06 -10.03 5.84
C THR A 11 -6.35 -8.67 5.78
N ASP A 12 -6.53 -7.86 6.84
CA ASP A 12 -5.79 -6.61 7.06
C ASP A 12 -4.27 -6.86 7.06
N GLU A 13 -3.82 -7.99 7.60
CA GLU A 13 -2.40 -8.37 7.59
C GLU A 13 -1.87 -8.64 6.18
N GLU A 14 -2.59 -9.38 5.35
CA GLU A 14 -2.20 -9.62 3.95
C GLU A 14 -2.13 -8.31 3.15
N ILE A 15 -3.07 -7.40 3.38
CA ILE A 15 -3.05 -6.05 2.80
C ILE A 15 -1.79 -5.29 3.20
N ARG A 16 -1.49 -5.22 4.51
CA ARG A 16 -0.30 -4.48 4.97
C ARG A 16 0.99 -5.12 4.47
N ARG A 17 1.06 -6.46 4.42
CA ARG A 17 2.19 -7.17 3.85
C ARG A 17 2.40 -6.82 2.38
N LEU A 18 1.34 -6.77 1.58
CA LEU A 18 1.42 -6.32 0.19
C LEU A 18 1.96 -4.89 0.09
N VAL A 19 1.47 -3.98 0.93
CA VAL A 19 1.93 -2.59 0.97
C VAL A 19 3.41 -2.50 1.35
N ILE A 20 3.84 -3.23 2.38
CA ILE A 20 5.25 -3.29 2.82
C ILE A 20 6.16 -3.80 1.70
N GLU A 21 5.79 -4.91 1.03
CA GLU A 21 6.59 -5.44 -0.08
C GLU A 21 6.73 -4.45 -1.22
N ARG A 22 5.67 -3.68 -1.51
CA ARG A 22 5.73 -2.60 -2.51
C ARG A 22 6.62 -1.44 -2.07
N LEU A 23 6.58 -1.02 -0.80
CA LEU A 23 7.46 0.05 -0.30
C LEU A 23 8.94 -0.37 -0.37
N ARG A 24 9.23 -1.66 -0.14
CA ARG A 24 10.60 -2.20 -0.20
C ARG A 24 11.24 -2.11 -1.58
N THR A 25 10.44 -2.08 -2.66
CA THR A 25 10.96 -1.94 -4.04
C THR A 25 11.45 -0.52 -4.35
N PHE A 26 11.13 0.47 -3.51
CA PHE A 26 11.60 1.82 -3.73
C PHE A 26 13.12 1.96 -3.54
N PRO A 27 13.78 2.84 -4.31
CA PRO A 27 15.23 3.04 -4.19
C PRO A 27 15.63 3.48 -2.78
N THR A 28 16.70 2.88 -2.25
CA THR A 28 17.29 3.31 -0.98
C THR A 28 17.84 4.73 -1.09
N GLY A 29 17.77 5.52 -0.02
CA GLY A 29 18.29 6.88 0.04
C GLY A 29 17.40 7.94 -0.64
N LYS A 30 16.26 7.55 -1.20
CA LYS A 30 15.23 8.48 -1.66
C LYS A 30 14.19 8.69 -0.57
N ARG A 31 13.63 9.90 -0.53
CA ARG A 31 12.50 10.24 0.35
C ARG A 31 11.26 10.45 -0.51
N LEU A 32 10.12 9.98 -0.03
CA LEU A 32 8.81 10.11 -0.65
C LEU A 32 8.00 11.18 0.07
N SER A 33 7.43 12.11 -0.68
CA SER A 33 6.48 13.09 -0.16
C SER A 33 5.10 12.45 0.01
N VAL A 34 4.51 12.61 1.19
CA VAL A 34 3.19 12.09 1.57
C VAL A 34 2.27 13.28 1.87
N GLY A 35 2.02 14.10 0.85
CA GLY A 35 1.19 15.30 0.96
C GLY A 35 1.62 16.19 2.12
N GLN A 36 0.67 16.54 3.00
CA GLN A 36 0.93 17.37 4.18
C GLN A 36 1.61 16.64 5.36
N GLU A 37 1.72 15.30 5.33
CA GLU A 37 2.41 14.56 6.41
C GLU A 37 3.92 14.79 6.40
N GLY A 38 4.46 15.26 5.27
CA GLY A 38 5.88 15.49 5.09
C GLY A 38 6.53 14.45 4.17
N THR A 39 7.84 14.29 4.32
CA THR A 39 8.65 13.44 3.44
C THR A 39 9.36 12.36 4.23
N PHE A 40 9.31 11.11 3.77
CA PHE A 40 9.76 9.94 4.52
C PHE A 40 10.61 9.01 3.66
N THR A 41 11.55 8.32 4.27
CA THR A 41 12.25 7.18 3.70
C THR A 41 11.32 5.96 3.60
N LYS A 42 11.67 4.97 2.76
CA LYS A 42 10.89 3.73 2.69
C LYS A 42 10.91 2.97 4.02
N GLU A 43 12.00 3.04 4.78
CA GLU A 43 12.14 2.40 6.08
C GLU A 43 11.17 2.99 7.11
N GLU A 44 11.04 4.33 7.14
CA GLU A 44 10.07 5.02 8.00
C GLU A 44 8.62 4.62 7.65
N LEU A 45 8.29 4.56 6.35
CA LEU A 45 6.96 4.17 5.88
C LEU A 45 6.64 2.70 6.18
N VAL A 46 7.61 1.80 6.01
CA VAL A 46 7.45 0.38 6.38
C VAL A 46 7.18 0.25 7.88
N SER A 47 7.96 0.94 8.72
CA SER A 47 7.75 0.90 10.18
C SER A 47 6.39 1.46 10.58
N ALA A 48 5.93 2.53 9.94
CA ALA A 48 4.61 3.11 10.18
C ALA A 48 3.48 2.13 9.84
N VAL A 49 3.56 1.42 8.70
CA VAL A 49 2.59 0.40 8.29
C VAL A 49 2.58 -0.79 9.26
N GLU A 50 3.74 -1.23 9.73
CA GLU A 50 3.86 -2.30 10.74
C GLU A 50 3.20 -1.90 12.07
N LYS A 51 3.43 -0.66 12.52
CA LYS A 51 2.88 -0.10 13.77
C LYS A 51 1.39 0.26 13.68
N LYS A 52 0.82 0.33 12.47
CA LYS A 52 -0.56 0.78 12.21
C LYS A 52 -0.86 2.18 12.76
N ASP A 53 0.14 3.07 12.78
CA ASP A 53 -0.06 4.45 13.18
C ASP A 53 -0.84 5.25 12.12
N SER A 54 -1.07 6.54 12.34
CA SER A 54 -1.83 7.40 11.41
C SER A 54 -1.19 7.44 10.02
N LEU A 55 0.14 7.57 9.94
CA LEU A 55 0.89 7.57 8.69
C LEU A 55 0.79 6.21 8.00
N GLY A 56 0.96 5.11 8.73
CA GLY A 56 0.87 3.74 8.20
C GLY A 56 -0.52 3.41 7.66
N LYS A 57 -1.58 3.84 8.35
CA LYS A 57 -2.97 3.71 7.87
C LYS A 57 -3.18 4.48 6.57
N LYS A 58 -2.75 5.74 6.53
CA LYS A 58 -2.87 6.61 5.36
C LYS A 58 -2.13 6.02 4.14
N ILE A 59 -0.91 5.54 4.34
CA ILE A 59 -0.13 4.91 3.27
C ILE A 59 -0.80 3.62 2.79
N THR A 60 -1.33 2.81 3.71
CA THR A 60 -2.05 1.59 3.34
C THR A 60 -3.26 1.90 2.45
N GLU A 61 -4.01 2.96 2.79
CA GLU A 61 -5.15 3.43 2.02
C GLU A 61 -4.73 3.93 0.63
N ILE A 62 -3.75 4.84 0.54
CA ILE A 62 -3.24 5.38 -0.73
C ILE A 62 -2.78 4.25 -1.66
N GLN A 63 -2.01 3.29 -1.14
CA GLN A 63 -1.48 2.20 -1.97
C GLN A 63 -2.58 1.24 -2.43
N LEU A 64 -3.59 0.97 -1.60
CA LEU A 64 -4.74 0.18 -2.00
C LEU A 64 -5.60 0.90 -3.04
N GLU A 65 -5.82 2.21 -2.87
CA GLU A 65 -6.56 3.02 -3.83
C GLU A 65 -5.87 3.02 -5.19
N TYR A 66 -4.55 3.23 -5.22
CA TYR A 66 -3.74 3.10 -6.42
C TYR A 66 -3.92 1.73 -7.10
N LEU A 67 -3.81 0.63 -6.36
CA LEU A 67 -3.96 -0.72 -6.92
C LEU A 67 -5.38 -0.97 -7.46
N ARG A 68 -6.41 -0.46 -6.77
CA ARG A 68 -7.81 -0.54 -7.24
C ARG A 68 -8.03 0.29 -8.48
N ALA A 69 -7.45 1.49 -8.56
CA ALA A 69 -7.51 2.34 -9.76
C ALA A 69 -6.80 1.65 -10.93
N LEU A 70 -5.62 1.06 -10.69
CA LEU A 70 -4.85 0.31 -11.69
C LEU A 70 -5.66 -0.86 -12.24
N GLY A 71 -6.24 -1.67 -11.35
CA GLY A 71 -7.07 -2.81 -11.74
C GLY A 71 -8.34 -2.42 -12.49
N LYS A 72 -8.81 -1.17 -12.34
CA LYS A 72 -9.96 -0.61 -13.08
C LYS A 72 -9.55 0.17 -14.33
N GLY A 73 -8.26 0.27 -14.64
CA GLY A 73 -7.74 1.07 -15.75
C GLY A 73 -7.91 2.59 -15.58
N LYS A 74 -8.16 3.09 -14.37
CA LYS A 74 -8.50 4.51 -14.08
C LYS A 74 -7.29 5.39 -13.75
N ILE A 75 -6.09 5.04 -14.20
CA ILE A 75 -4.86 5.76 -13.85
C ILE A 75 -4.54 6.89 -14.85
N LEU A 76 -5.34 7.07 -15.90
CA LEU A 76 -5.03 7.95 -17.03
C LEU A 76 -6.03 9.09 -17.28
N ASP A 77 -6.89 9.42 -16.32
CA ASP A 77 -7.75 10.60 -16.44
C ASP A 77 -7.14 11.75 -15.59
N GLU A 78 -6.36 12.62 -16.25
CA GLU A 78 -5.95 13.95 -15.75
C GLU A 78 -7.11 14.95 -15.83
#